data_AF-A0A5J4EAW7-F1
#
_entry.id   AF-A0A5J4EAW7-F1
#
_cell.length_a   1.000
_cell.length_b   1.000
_cell.length_c   1.000
_cell.angle_alpha   90.00
_cell.angle_beta   90.00
_cell.angle_gamma   90.00
#
_symmetry.space_group_name_H-M   'P 1'
#
loop_
_entity.id
_entity.type
_entity.pdbx_description
1 polymer ?
#
loop_
_entity_poly.entity_id
_entity_poly.type
_entity_poly.pdbx_seq_one_letter_code
_entity_poly.pdbx_strand_id
1 'polypeptide(L)'
;MKVEPAEQSESIRPFSIRVRVYYEDTDAAGVVYYANYLKFMERARTDHLRSMGIHHGDQKSGENLAFVVVNADISYHKPARLDDELWVSSALPELGRSALVFEQQVRRDGAEGELLCSGRIRAACVYADSLKPRSLPAIMRVSKESN
;
A
#
# COMPACT_ATOMS: atom_id res chain seq x y z
N MET A 1 21.28 41.83 -6.26
CA MET A 1 21.42 40.39 -6.56
C MET A 1 20.32 39.68 -5.79
N LYS A 2 19.16 39.49 -6.43
CA LYS A 2 18.00 38.82 -5.82
C LYS A 2 18.22 37.32 -5.98
N VAL A 3 18.25 36.61 -4.86
CA VAL A 3 18.24 35.15 -4.82
C VAL A 3 16.77 34.74 -5.01
N GLU A 4 16.47 34.10 -6.13
CA GLU A 4 15.17 33.46 -6.33
C GLU A 4 15.11 32.19 -5.45
N PRO A 5 13.99 31.94 -4.74
CA PRO A 5 13.88 30.73 -3.94
C PRO A 5 13.71 29.50 -4.84
N ALA A 6 14.42 28.44 -4.46
CA ALA A 6 14.38 27.14 -5.10
C ALA A 6 12.95 26.60 -5.20
N GLU A 7 12.57 26.15 -6.40
CA GLU A 7 11.38 25.36 -6.64
C GLU A 7 11.40 24.13 -5.71
N GLN A 8 10.48 24.13 -4.75
CA GLN A 8 10.21 22.95 -3.94
C GLN A 8 9.63 21.89 -4.88
N SER A 9 10.43 20.85 -5.15
CA SER A 9 9.98 19.66 -5.87
C SER A 9 8.73 19.14 -5.16
N GLU A 10 7.61 19.14 -5.86
CA GLU A 10 6.32 18.66 -5.37
C GLU A 10 6.49 17.19 -4.97
N SER A 11 6.66 16.93 -3.67
CA SER A 11 6.81 15.56 -3.19
C SER A 11 5.48 14.86 -3.43
N ILE A 12 5.47 13.97 -4.43
CA ILE A 12 4.30 13.17 -4.77
C ILE A 12 3.85 12.48 -3.49
N ARG A 13 2.72 12.92 -2.93
CA ARG A 13 2.14 12.28 -1.75
C ARG A 13 1.84 10.83 -2.15
N PRO A 14 2.28 9.83 -1.36
CA PRO A 14 1.98 8.45 -1.67
C PRO A 14 0.46 8.25 -1.72
N PHE A 15 -0.01 7.37 -2.62
CA PHE A 15 -1.41 6.98 -2.70
C PHE A 15 -1.91 6.58 -1.30
N SER A 16 -3.13 6.99 -0.93
CA SER A 16 -3.68 6.68 0.38
C SER A 16 -5.19 6.49 0.36
N ILE A 17 -5.67 5.68 1.30
CA ILE A 17 -7.10 5.49 1.58
C ILE A 17 -7.42 5.88 3.01
N ARG A 18 -8.69 6.24 3.26
CA ARG A 18 -9.23 6.40 4.62
C ARG A 18 -9.83 5.08 5.10
N VAL A 19 -9.57 4.75 6.36
CA VAL A 19 -10.13 3.58 7.05
C VAL A 19 -10.64 4.00 8.43
N ARG A 20 -11.87 3.61 8.77
CA ARG A 20 -12.41 3.70 10.13
C ARG A 20 -12.12 2.41 10.88
N VAL A 21 -11.73 2.50 12.13
CA VAL A 21 -11.60 1.35 13.03
C VAL A 21 -12.96 0.96 13.59
N TYR A 22 -13.38 -0.28 13.36
CA TYR A 22 -14.61 -0.84 13.90
C TYR A 22 -14.36 -1.84 15.02
N TYR A 23 -15.41 -2.29 15.71
CA TYR A 23 -15.32 -3.30 16.77
C TYR A 23 -14.57 -4.57 16.31
N GLU A 24 -14.81 -5.03 15.09
CA GLU A 24 -14.15 -6.21 14.51
C GLU A 24 -12.62 -6.06 14.33
N ASP A 25 -12.13 -4.81 14.34
CA ASP A 25 -10.71 -4.54 14.21
C ASP A 25 -9.98 -4.61 15.56
N THR A 26 -10.72 -4.54 16.67
CA THR A 26 -10.17 -4.44 18.03
C THR A 26 -10.02 -5.80 18.72
N ASP A 27 -9.14 -5.88 19.73
CA ASP A 27 -8.96 -7.04 20.59
C ASP A 27 -9.28 -6.73 22.07
N ALA A 28 -9.08 -7.73 22.93
CA ALA A 28 -9.35 -7.64 24.37
C ALA A 28 -8.52 -6.57 25.11
N ALA A 29 -7.42 -6.07 24.52
CA ALA A 29 -6.65 -4.97 25.08
C ALA A 29 -7.24 -3.58 24.74
N GLY A 30 -8.36 -3.53 24.01
CA GLY A 30 -9.07 -2.28 23.67
C GLY A 30 -8.39 -1.47 22.56
N VAL A 31 -7.52 -2.10 21.77
CA VAL A 31 -6.79 -1.50 20.65
C VAL A 31 -6.97 -2.37 19.41
N VAL A 32 -6.57 -1.85 18.24
CA VAL A 32 -6.57 -2.62 17.00
C VAL A 32 -5.62 -3.82 17.12
N TYR A 33 -6.15 -5.03 16.86
CA TYR A 33 -5.36 -6.25 16.83
C TYR A 33 -4.26 -6.15 15.78
N TYR A 34 -3.02 -6.50 16.14
CA TYR A 34 -1.84 -6.24 15.30
C TYR A 34 -1.98 -6.74 13.85
N ALA A 35 -2.61 -7.90 13.64
CA ALA A 35 -2.79 -8.46 12.30
C ALA A 35 -3.78 -7.67 11.43
N ASN A 36 -4.70 -6.90 12.02
CA ASN A 36 -5.68 -6.12 11.27
C ASN A 36 -5.03 -4.93 10.54
N TYR A 37 -3.86 -4.45 10.97
CA TYR A 37 -3.09 -3.48 10.20
C TYR A 37 -2.69 -4.02 8.82
N LEU A 38 -2.42 -5.33 8.68
CA LEU A 38 -2.15 -5.95 7.38
C LEU A 38 -3.37 -5.92 6.47
N LYS A 39 -4.59 -6.08 7.01
CA LYS A 39 -5.84 -5.95 6.25
C LYS A 39 -6.02 -4.52 5.74
N PHE A 40 -5.76 -3.52 6.57
CA PHE A 40 -5.82 -2.11 6.17
C PHE A 40 -4.81 -1.81 5.06
N MET A 41 -3.57 -2.27 5.24
CA MET A 41 -2.50 -2.15 4.24
C MET A 41 -2.86 -2.86 2.93
N GLU A 42 -3.49 -4.03 2.97
CA GLU A 42 -3.95 -4.76 1.78
C GLU A 42 -5.00 -3.99 0.98
N ARG A 43 -5.98 -3.40 1.67
CA ARG A 43 -6.99 -2.53 1.04
C ARG A 43 -6.29 -1.37 0.29
N ALA A 44 -5.31 -0.73 0.92
CA ALA A 44 -4.55 0.36 0.30
C ALA A 44 -3.73 -0.11 -0.92
N ARG A 45 -3.07 -1.27 -0.86
CA ARG A 45 -2.34 -1.83 -2.02
C ARG A 45 -3.28 -2.16 -3.18
N THR A 46 -4.43 -2.75 -2.86
CA THR A 46 -5.44 -3.13 -3.85
C THR A 46 -5.96 -1.90 -4.58
N ASP A 47 -6.27 -0.84 -3.83
CA ASP A 47 -6.77 0.41 -4.38
C ASP A 47 -5.70 1.18 -5.15
N HIS A 48 -4.44 1.14 -4.70
CA HIS A 48 -3.30 1.71 -5.43
C HIS A 48 -3.07 1.00 -6.77
N LEU A 49 -3.12 -0.33 -6.79
CA LEU A 49 -3.06 -1.10 -8.03
C LEU A 49 -4.24 -0.77 -8.95
N ARG A 50 -5.45 -0.63 -8.39
CA ARG A 50 -6.64 -0.22 -9.14
C ARG A 50 -6.49 1.16 -9.77
N SER A 51 -5.92 2.14 -9.07
CA SER A 51 -5.69 3.48 -9.64
C SER A 51 -4.70 3.49 -10.80
N MET A 52 -3.85 2.46 -10.91
CA MET A 52 -2.97 2.23 -12.06
C MET A 52 -3.60 1.37 -13.17
N GLY A 53 -4.91 1.06 -13.07
CA GLY A 53 -5.63 0.21 -14.03
C GLY A 53 -5.40 -1.29 -13.85
N ILE A 54 -4.85 -1.72 -12.70
CA ILE A 54 -4.52 -3.13 -12.43
C ILE A 54 -5.56 -3.71 -11.49
N HIS A 55 -6.40 -4.59 -12.03
CA HIS A 55 -7.50 -5.21 -11.30
C HIS A 55 -7.15 -6.63 -10.87
N HIS A 56 -7.29 -6.92 -9.58
CA HIS A 56 -7.06 -8.25 -9.03
C HIS A 56 -8.18 -9.20 -9.48
N GLY A 57 -7.81 -10.37 -10.01
CA GLY A 57 -8.77 -11.43 -10.30
C GLY A 57 -9.77 -11.13 -11.42
N ASP A 58 -9.61 -10.01 -12.15
CA ASP A 58 -10.46 -9.75 -13.30
C ASP A 58 -10.03 -10.64 -14.47
N GLN A 59 -10.65 -11.81 -14.57
CA GLN A 59 -10.48 -12.70 -15.73
C GLN A 59 -10.91 -12.00 -17.03
N LYS A 60 -11.77 -10.97 -16.96
CA LYS A 60 -12.25 -10.22 -18.13
C LYS A 60 -11.26 -9.17 -18.62
N SER A 61 -10.29 -8.75 -17.81
CA SER A 61 -9.21 -7.85 -18.25
C SER A 61 -8.24 -8.55 -19.21
N GLY A 62 -8.29 -9.89 -19.28
CA GLY A 62 -7.43 -10.70 -20.14
C GLY A 62 -6.01 -10.88 -19.61
N GLU A 63 -5.65 -10.29 -18.48
CA GLU A 63 -4.26 -10.28 -18.04
C GLU A 63 -3.83 -11.54 -17.25
N ASN A 64 -4.75 -12.38 -16.75
CA ASN A 64 -4.48 -13.62 -15.99
C ASN A 64 -3.36 -13.45 -14.93
N LEU A 65 -3.47 -12.45 -14.06
CA LEU A 65 -2.45 -12.10 -13.08
C LEU A 65 -3.00 -12.08 -11.65
N ALA A 66 -2.15 -12.44 -10.71
CA ALA A 66 -2.37 -12.24 -9.28
C ALA A 66 -1.07 -11.79 -8.60
N PHE A 67 -1.21 -11.17 -7.43
CA PHE A 67 -0.11 -10.82 -6.55
C PHE A 67 -0.18 -11.64 -5.27
N VAL A 68 0.89 -12.37 -4.97
CA VAL A 68 1.01 -13.20 -3.77
C VAL A 68 2.05 -12.58 -2.85
N VAL A 69 1.67 -12.25 -1.62
CA VAL A 69 2.61 -11.76 -0.60
C VAL A 69 3.58 -12.87 -0.23
N VAL A 70 4.88 -12.61 -0.37
CA VAL A 70 5.96 -13.58 -0.05
C VAL A 70 6.80 -13.14 1.15
N ASN A 71 6.72 -11.86 1.52
CA ASN A 71 7.34 -11.34 2.74
C ASN A 71 6.58 -10.07 3.19
N ALA A 72 6.47 -9.91 4.51
CA ALA A 72 5.85 -8.78 5.15
C ALA A 72 6.64 -8.43 6.42
N ASP A 73 7.31 -7.28 6.40
CA ASP A 73 8.04 -6.73 7.55
C ASP A 73 7.25 -5.59 8.15
N ILE A 74 6.81 -5.71 9.40
CA ILE A 74 5.88 -4.78 10.04
C ILE A 74 6.46 -4.26 11.35
N SER A 75 6.34 -2.95 11.57
CA SER A 75 6.69 -2.31 12.84
C SER A 75 5.47 -1.56 13.39
N TYR A 76 5.13 -1.84 14.64
CA TYR A 76 4.03 -1.22 15.36
C TYR A 76 4.59 -0.18 16.33
N HIS A 77 4.19 1.08 16.17
CA HIS A 77 4.72 2.23 16.90
C HIS A 77 3.77 2.71 17.99
N LYS A 78 2.48 2.82 17.66
CA LYS A 78 1.41 3.29 18.56
C LYS A 78 0.08 2.62 18.23
N PRO A 79 -0.81 2.41 19.22
CA PRO A 79 -2.09 1.75 18.98
C PRO A 79 -3.14 2.70 18.38
N ALA A 80 -3.94 2.17 17.45
CA ALA A 80 -5.28 2.67 17.14
C ALA A 80 -6.33 2.07 18.09
N ARG A 81 -7.45 2.76 18.26
CA ARG A 81 -8.60 2.40 19.08
C ARG A 81 -9.88 2.45 18.25
N LEU A 82 -10.94 1.88 18.83
CA LEU A 82 -12.29 1.96 18.26
C LEU A 82 -12.62 3.40 17.85
N ASP A 83 -13.22 3.53 16.67
CA ASP A 83 -13.67 4.78 16.09
C ASP A 83 -12.57 5.74 15.61
N ASP A 84 -11.28 5.35 15.64
CA ASP A 84 -10.23 6.14 14.99
C ASP A 84 -10.41 6.20 13.47
N GLU A 85 -10.19 7.38 12.86
CA GLU A 85 -9.91 7.49 11.41
C GLU A 85 -8.41 7.31 11.16
N LEU A 86 -8.10 6.52 10.15
CA LEU A 86 -6.75 6.20 9.73
C LEU A 86 -6.55 6.58 8.27
N TRP A 87 -5.38 7.15 7.98
CA TRP A 87 -4.81 7.23 6.64
C TRP A 87 -3.86 6.06 6.42
N VAL A 88 -4.14 5.25 5.41
CA VAL A 88 -3.29 4.12 5.03
C VAL A 88 -2.64 4.42 3.69
N SER A 89 -1.35 4.71 3.70
CA SER A 89 -0.60 5.00 2.48
C SER A 89 0.01 3.73 1.86
N SER A 90 0.23 3.81 0.56
CA SER A 90 0.93 2.79 -0.23
C SER A 90 1.81 3.49 -1.25
N ALA A 91 3.12 3.33 -1.11
CA ALA A 91 4.12 3.67 -2.10
C ALA A 91 4.64 2.39 -2.76
N LEU A 92 5.13 2.50 -4.00
CA LEU A 92 5.64 1.37 -4.78
C LEU A 92 7.10 1.62 -5.21
N PRO A 93 8.06 1.61 -4.26
CA PRO A 93 9.43 2.04 -4.52
C PRO A 93 10.21 1.09 -5.45
N GLU A 94 9.90 -0.20 -5.44
CA GLU A 94 10.67 -1.20 -6.20
C GLU A 94 9.76 -2.05 -7.10
N LEU A 95 10.15 -2.09 -8.37
CA LEU A 95 9.57 -2.94 -9.41
C LEU A 95 10.68 -3.82 -9.96
N GLY A 96 10.60 -5.12 -9.67
CA GLY A 96 11.48 -6.12 -10.23
C GLY A 96 10.93 -6.74 -11.52
N ARG A 97 11.51 -7.86 -11.95
CA ARG A 97 11.01 -8.60 -13.12
C ARG A 97 9.65 -9.26 -12.85
N SER A 98 9.54 -9.98 -11.74
CA SER A 98 8.39 -10.83 -11.37
C SER A 98 7.90 -10.58 -9.93
N ALA A 99 8.32 -9.48 -9.32
CA ALA A 99 7.91 -9.11 -7.97
C ALA A 99 8.00 -7.59 -7.81
N LEU A 100 7.28 -7.07 -6.83
CA LEU A 100 7.26 -5.67 -6.48
C LEU A 100 7.26 -5.52 -4.95
N VAL A 101 7.62 -4.33 -4.51
CA VAL A 101 7.64 -3.96 -3.09
C VAL A 101 6.74 -2.77 -2.87
N PHE A 102 5.92 -2.87 -1.82
CA PHE A 102 5.20 -1.75 -1.25
C PHE A 102 5.86 -1.27 0.04
N GLU A 103 5.88 0.05 0.21
CA GLU A 103 6.10 0.71 1.50
C GLU A 103 4.82 1.37 1.94
N GLN A 104 4.39 1.10 3.17
CA GLN A 104 3.08 1.49 3.67
C GLN A 104 3.19 2.08 5.06
N GLN A 105 2.36 3.09 5.31
CA GLN A 105 2.22 3.69 6.63
C GLN A 105 0.75 3.76 6.99
N VAL A 106 0.43 3.44 8.24
CA VAL A 106 -0.86 3.68 8.85
C VAL A 106 -0.70 4.82 9.84
N ARG A 107 -1.39 5.93 9.58
CA ARG A 107 -1.37 7.14 10.40
C ARG A 107 -2.75 7.44 10.92
N ARG A 108 -2.84 7.95 12.15
CA ARG A 108 -4.06 8.50 12.72
C ARG A 108 -4.42 9.81 11.99
N ASP A 109 -5.69 10.02 11.67
CA ASP A 109 -6.17 11.32 11.16
C ASP A 109 -5.98 12.40 12.25
N GLY A 110 -5.60 13.60 11.85
CA GLY A 110 -5.30 14.70 12.75
C GLY A 110 -4.17 15.59 12.25
N ALA A 111 -4.00 16.76 12.88
CA ALA A 111 -3.09 17.81 12.42
C ALA A 111 -1.62 17.35 12.27
N GLU A 112 -1.17 16.43 13.12
CA GLU A 112 0.21 15.92 13.13
C GLU A 112 0.38 14.57 12.41
N GLY A 113 -0.72 13.90 12.03
CA GLY A 113 -0.69 12.63 11.29
C GLY A 113 0.15 11.54 11.95
N GLU A 114 -0.11 11.22 13.22
CA GLU A 114 0.69 10.31 14.05
C GLU A 114 0.91 8.94 13.40
N LEU A 115 2.17 8.49 13.30
CA LEU A 115 2.51 7.17 12.75
C LEU A 115 2.19 6.06 13.76
N LEU A 116 1.30 5.14 13.36
CA LEU A 116 0.86 4.02 14.18
C LEU A 116 1.56 2.72 13.80
N CYS A 117 1.70 2.47 12.49
CA CYS A 117 2.28 1.26 11.95
C CYS A 117 2.98 1.56 10.62
N SER A 118 4.10 0.89 10.37
CA SER A 118 4.80 0.91 9.08
C SER A 118 5.02 -0.51 8.58
N GLY A 119 4.87 -0.71 7.27
CA GLY A 119 5.02 -2.03 6.66
C GLY A 119 5.77 -1.98 5.35
N ARG A 120 6.65 -2.96 5.15
CA ARG A 120 7.30 -3.24 3.86
C ARG A 120 6.82 -4.60 3.37
N ILE A 121 6.15 -4.63 2.22
CA ILE A 121 5.47 -5.83 1.71
C ILE A 121 6.04 -6.19 0.35
N ARG A 122 6.60 -7.40 0.22
CA ARG A 122 7.03 -7.93 -1.07
C ARG A 122 5.96 -8.86 -1.63
N ALA A 123 5.51 -8.59 -2.85
CA ALA A 123 4.55 -9.43 -3.56
C ALA A 123 5.14 -9.98 -4.86
N ALA A 124 5.02 -11.29 -5.07
CA ALA A 124 5.34 -11.95 -6.32
C ALA A 124 4.17 -11.84 -7.29
N CYS A 125 4.47 -11.60 -8.56
CA CYS A 125 3.49 -11.64 -9.64
C CYS A 125 3.41 -13.06 -10.21
N VAL A 126 2.20 -13.61 -10.25
CA VAL A 126 1.95 -14.98 -10.69
C VAL A 126 0.79 -15.04 -11.68
N TYR A 127 0.71 -16.10 -12.46
CA TYR A 127 -0.51 -16.41 -13.19
C TYR A 127 -1.62 -16.79 -12.21
N ALA A 128 -2.82 -16.23 -12.40
CA ALA A 128 -3.93 -16.43 -11.45
C ALA A 128 -4.44 -17.88 -11.44
N ASP A 129 -4.33 -18.59 -12.57
CA ASP A 129 -4.79 -19.97 -12.76
C ASP A 129 -3.86 -21.05 -12.16
N SER A 130 -2.57 -20.76 -12.02
CA SER A 130 -1.55 -21.78 -11.75
C SER A 130 -0.55 -21.38 -10.67
N LEU A 131 -0.60 -20.12 -10.22
CA LEU A 131 0.33 -19.51 -9.27
C LEU A 131 1.81 -19.58 -9.69
N LYS A 132 2.09 -19.94 -10.95
CA LYS A 132 3.45 -19.92 -11.49
C LYS A 132 3.95 -18.48 -11.65
N PRO A 133 5.23 -18.17 -11.37
CA PRO A 133 5.78 -16.84 -11.53
C PRO A 133 5.58 -16.29 -12.95
N ARG A 134 5.27 -15.00 -13.05
CA ARG A 134 5.20 -14.27 -14.32
C ARG A 134 5.87 -12.90 -14.22
N SER A 135 6.16 -12.31 -15.36
CA SER A 135 6.67 -10.94 -15.41
C SER A 135 5.57 -9.93 -15.03
N LEU A 136 5.98 -8.83 -14.41
CA LEU A 136 5.08 -7.69 -14.18
C LEU A 136 4.51 -7.14 -15.50
N PRO A 137 3.25 -6.68 -15.50
CA PRO A 137 2.63 -5.97 -16.62
C PRO A 137 3.46 -4.78 -17.10
N ALA A 138 3.41 -4.49 -18.40
CA ALA A 138 4.17 -3.38 -19.00
C ALA A 138 3.73 -2.01 -18.45
N ILE A 139 2.44 -1.84 -18.14
CA ILE A 139 1.88 -0.60 -17.58
C ILE A 139 2.57 -0.18 -16.27
N MET A 140 3.03 -1.14 -15.46
CA MET A 140 3.79 -0.85 -14.24
C MET A 140 5.18 -0.27 -14.52
N ARG A 141 5.80 -0.60 -15.67
CA ARG A 141 7.15 -0.11 -16.00
C ARG A 141 7.13 1.32 -16.51
N VAL A 142 6.14 1.68 -17.35
CA VAL A 142 5.96 3.04 -17.89
C VAL A 142 5.70 4.06 -16.78
N SER A 143 5.01 3.63 -15.73
CA SER A 143 4.74 4.44 -14.53
C SER A 143 6.01 4.87 -13.79
N LYS A 144 7.14 4.19 -14.00
CA LYS A 144 8.43 4.52 -13.38
C LYS A 144 9.27 5.50 -14.21
N GLU A 145 8.98 5.63 -15.51
CA GLU A 145 9.74 6.41 -16.49
C GLU A 145 9.11 7.77 -16.83
N SER A 146 7.89 8.03 -16.35
CA SER A 146 7.22 9.34 -16.52
C SER A 146 7.59 10.35 -15.42
N ASN A 147 8.79 10.22 -14.84
CA ASN A 147 9.29 11.06 -13.75
C ASN A 147 10.74 11.46 -14.01
#